data_AF-A0AAD9SJD5-F1
#
_entry.id   AF-A0AAD9SJD5-F1
#
_cell.length_a   1.000
_cell.length_b   1.000
_cell.length_c   1.000
_cell.angle_alpha   90.00
_cell.angle_beta   90.00
_cell.angle_gamma   90.00
#
_symmetry.space_group_name_H-M   'P 1'
#
loop_
_entity.id
_entity.type
_entity.pdbx_description
1 polymer ?
#
loop_
_entity_poly.entity_id
_entity_poly.type
_entity_poly.pdbx_seq_one_letter_code
_entity_poly.pdbx_strand_id
1 'polypeptide(L)'
;MDLNAATQPHASDVGPFHRISPARVANGIRKTITFITEPLSPARSEWDLESAPSTPGLEKFRRWSTIRKSTDASNVSATRPATPEEPRSFMTLPAEIQIVILQHLDFGDIERLRRSCKYWYNFATPRLVRSIWGPDTFRAILIRHCRVCLTYCPRDVTRLITTPFDAGYPLSSRCVKCTVQSRDGTVRIGRKTTLGNFTDYWTCRWCGWPITNDSSTGHPQFHKRCYDRYAIVLLAFFLLGWVQFFLGIAGSGLCWHYFRGDKLVLAPTIVGFLLMWFCIVLIMFRGNKVRTYHIALFLEVAIVGLWIAPVYSISNRLGDGAPTKSAIATLVLIGVNMLFRVLNIIGNIVLISEYDRTRHYVPRIPIWRRFMNPVLTALIFWTYPQHAERKFPPDYR
;
A
#
# COMPACT_ATOMS: atom_id res chain seq x y z
N MET A 1 -64.20 15.13 -34.43
CA MET A 1 -64.65 14.41 -33.23
C MET A 1 -63.45 14.26 -32.31
N ASP A 2 -62.89 15.35 -31.78
CA ASP A 2 -63.46 16.27 -30.75
C ASP A 2 -63.72 15.54 -29.43
N LEU A 3 -63.45 16.08 -28.24
CA LEU A 3 -62.58 17.12 -27.66
C LEU A 3 -62.85 17.00 -26.13
N ASN A 4 -62.03 17.67 -25.32
CA ASN A 4 -62.22 18.03 -23.90
C ASN A 4 -61.81 16.98 -22.85
N ALA A 5 -60.79 17.13 -22.00
CA ALA A 5 -60.21 18.28 -21.25
C ALA A 5 -61.04 18.75 -20.04
N ALA A 6 -60.50 18.56 -18.83
CA ALA A 6 -60.65 19.37 -17.61
C ALA A 6 -59.53 18.94 -16.61
N THR A 7 -58.42 19.67 -16.43
CA THR A 7 -58.16 20.84 -15.54
C THR A 7 -58.00 20.52 -14.02
N GLN A 8 -56.73 20.42 -13.58
CA GLN A 8 -56.00 20.91 -12.37
C GLN A 8 -56.75 21.38 -11.07
N PRO A 9 -56.13 21.33 -9.84
CA PRO A 9 -54.92 22.11 -9.50
C PRO A 9 -53.93 21.59 -8.41
N HIS A 10 -52.83 22.35 -8.32
CA HIS A 10 -51.72 22.46 -7.36
C HIS A 10 -51.87 21.95 -5.91
N ALA A 11 -50.80 21.34 -5.39
CA ALA A 11 -50.27 21.59 -4.05
C ALA A 11 -48.75 21.35 -4.01
N SER A 12 -48.03 22.41 -3.65
CA SER A 12 -46.59 22.50 -3.39
C SER A 12 -46.24 21.90 -2.03
N ASP A 13 -45.17 21.10 -1.96
CA ASP A 13 -44.50 20.83 -0.69
C ASP A 13 -42.97 20.89 -0.81
N VAL A 14 -42.39 21.66 0.10
CA VAL A 14 -41.01 22.14 0.14
C VAL A 14 -40.29 21.46 1.29
N GLY A 15 -39.15 20.81 0.99
CA GLY A 15 -38.02 20.66 1.92
C GLY A 15 -37.53 19.22 2.19
N PRO A 16 -36.32 19.04 2.78
CA PRO A 16 -35.31 20.04 3.12
C PRO A 16 -33.99 19.85 2.36
N PHE A 17 -33.41 20.99 1.96
CA PHE A 17 -32.00 21.09 1.59
C PHE A 17 -31.12 20.78 2.81
N HIS A 18 -30.43 19.64 2.80
CA HIS A 18 -29.33 19.40 3.71
C HIS A 18 -28.17 20.34 3.38
N ARG A 19 -28.01 21.40 4.19
CA ARG A 19 -26.78 22.19 4.26
C ARG A 19 -25.61 21.25 4.56
N ILE A 20 -24.73 21.05 3.58
CA ILE A 20 -23.43 20.40 3.78
C ILE A 20 -22.57 21.36 4.59
N SER A 21 -22.41 21.06 5.88
CA SER A 21 -21.55 21.82 6.77
C SER A 21 -20.08 21.72 6.33
N PRO A 22 -19.32 22.83 6.23
CA PRO A 22 -17.90 22.86 5.89
C PRO A 22 -17.04 21.93 6.78
N ALA A 23 -17.49 21.66 8.01
CA ALA A 23 -16.82 20.77 8.95
C ALA A 23 -16.79 19.29 8.50
N ARG A 24 -17.78 18.83 7.70
CA ARG A 24 -17.77 17.46 7.14
C ARG A 24 -16.80 17.33 5.96
N VAL A 25 -16.60 18.39 5.18
CA VAL A 25 -15.63 18.41 4.07
C VAL A 25 -14.20 18.43 4.61
N ALA A 26 -13.95 19.21 5.67
CA ALA A 26 -12.65 19.25 6.36
C ALA A 26 -12.29 17.90 7.01
N ASN A 27 -13.26 17.21 7.65
CA ASN A 27 -13.05 15.86 8.19
C ASN A 27 -12.90 14.78 7.10
N GLY A 28 -13.50 14.97 5.93
CA GLY A 28 -13.26 14.12 4.75
C GLY A 28 -11.83 14.23 4.24
N ILE A 29 -11.31 15.46 4.08
CA ILE A 29 -9.94 15.72 3.61
C ILE A 29 -8.89 15.21 4.61
N ARG A 30 -9.14 15.39 5.92
CA ARG A 30 -8.24 14.88 6.97
C ARG A 30 -8.19 13.34 6.99
N LYS A 31 -9.31 12.66 6.72
CA LYS A 31 -9.36 11.20 6.54
C LYS A 31 -8.67 10.74 5.24
N THR A 32 -8.75 11.51 4.15
CA THR A 32 -8.09 11.17 2.88
C THR A 32 -6.55 11.19 3.00
N ILE A 33 -5.99 12.14 3.74
CA ILE A 33 -4.52 12.25 3.93
C ILE A 33 -3.98 11.15 4.87
N THR A 34 -4.74 10.74 5.88
CA THR A 34 -4.36 9.61 6.76
C THR A 34 -4.62 8.23 6.13
N PHE A 35 -5.57 8.10 5.20
CA PHE A 35 -5.90 6.83 4.55
C PHE A 35 -4.91 6.42 3.44
N ILE A 36 -4.22 7.40 2.82
CA ILE A 36 -3.12 7.14 1.87
C ILE A 36 -1.86 6.65 2.61
N THR A 37 -1.73 6.95 3.92
CA THR A 37 -0.53 6.70 4.74
C THR A 37 -0.69 5.59 5.79
N GLU A 38 -1.92 5.14 6.08
CA GLU A 38 -2.17 3.91 6.84
C GLU A 38 -1.41 2.74 6.20
N PRO A 39 -0.93 1.74 7.00
CA PRO A 39 -0.26 0.57 6.44
C PRO A 39 -1.17 -0.04 5.38
N LEU A 40 -0.74 0.14 4.14
CA LEU A 40 -1.47 -0.27 2.95
C LEU A 40 -1.67 -1.77 3.07
N SER A 41 -2.93 -2.16 3.29
CA SER A 41 -3.52 -3.49 3.14
C SER A 41 -3.88 -4.26 4.43
N PRO A 42 -5.18 -4.42 4.71
CA PRO A 42 -5.72 -5.52 5.52
C PRO A 42 -5.43 -6.93 4.93
N ALA A 43 -5.02 -7.04 3.65
CA ALA A 43 -4.56 -8.32 3.12
C ALA A 43 -3.24 -8.73 3.78
N ARG A 44 -2.39 -7.76 4.20
CA ARG A 44 -1.26 -8.10 5.07
C ARG A 44 -1.74 -8.72 6.37
N SER A 45 -2.82 -8.21 6.99
CA SER A 45 -3.39 -8.83 8.19
C SER A 45 -4.01 -10.19 7.89
N GLU A 46 -4.55 -10.45 6.71
CA GLU A 46 -5.02 -11.78 6.28
C GLU A 46 -3.83 -12.77 6.23
N TRP A 47 -2.73 -12.36 5.61
CA TRP A 47 -1.47 -13.14 5.59
C TRP A 47 -0.75 -13.22 6.94
N ASP A 48 -0.94 -12.25 7.84
CA ASP A 48 -0.36 -12.21 9.19
C ASP A 48 -1.24 -13.02 10.18
N LEU A 49 -2.57 -12.98 10.07
CA LEU A 49 -3.53 -13.76 10.88
C LEU A 49 -3.49 -15.25 10.51
N GLU A 50 -3.34 -15.60 9.24
CA GLU A 50 -3.20 -17.00 8.81
C GLU A 50 -1.83 -17.62 9.09
N SER A 51 -0.87 -16.81 9.58
CA SER A 51 0.43 -17.28 10.09
C SER A 51 0.47 -17.50 11.60
N ALA A 52 -0.66 -17.30 12.30
CA ALA A 52 -0.82 -17.75 13.67
C ALA A 52 -1.18 -19.23 13.67
N PRO A 53 -0.47 -20.11 14.40
CA PRO A 53 -0.89 -21.50 14.52
C PRO A 53 -2.19 -21.54 15.32
N SER A 54 -3.27 -22.01 14.69
CA SER A 54 -4.38 -22.61 15.41
C SER A 54 -3.90 -23.94 15.99
N THR A 55 -3.20 -23.89 17.12
CA THR A 55 -3.04 -25.05 18.01
C THR A 55 -4.23 -25.04 18.96
N PRO A 56 -5.12 -26.05 18.95
CA PRO A 56 -6.29 -26.11 19.84
C PRO A 56 -5.98 -26.25 21.35
N GLY A 57 -4.73 -26.05 21.78
CA GLY A 57 -4.28 -26.29 23.16
C GLY A 57 -3.62 -25.11 23.87
N LEU A 58 -3.18 -24.06 23.16
CA LEU A 58 -2.36 -22.99 23.74
C LEU A 58 -3.17 -21.81 24.30
N GLU A 59 -4.46 -21.68 23.95
CA GLU A 59 -5.34 -20.66 24.54
C GLU A 59 -5.66 -20.93 26.02
N LYS A 60 -5.68 -22.19 26.45
CA LYS A 60 -5.90 -22.55 27.86
C LYS A 60 -4.75 -22.11 28.78
N PHE A 61 -3.51 -22.08 28.29
CA PHE A 61 -2.35 -21.71 29.11
C PHE A 61 -2.19 -20.20 29.30
N ARG A 62 -2.63 -19.37 28.35
CA ARG A 62 -2.57 -17.91 28.48
C ARG A 62 -3.56 -17.36 29.52
N ARG A 63 -4.60 -18.12 29.89
CA ARG A 63 -5.59 -17.75 30.91
C ARG A 63 -5.14 -18.05 32.35
N TRP A 64 -4.13 -18.89 32.55
CA TRP A 64 -3.64 -19.27 33.89
C TRP A 64 -2.69 -18.21 34.50
N SER A 65 -2.03 -17.40 33.69
CA SER A 65 -1.04 -16.42 34.18
C SER A 65 -1.62 -15.08 34.67
N THR A 66 -2.95 -14.88 34.58
CA THR A 66 -3.62 -13.65 35.04
C THR A 66 -4.49 -13.83 36.29
N ILE A 67 -4.53 -15.01 36.89
CA ILE A 67 -5.28 -15.27 38.14
C ILE A 67 -4.30 -15.69 39.25
N ARG A 68 -3.60 -14.70 39.80
CA ARG A 68 -3.22 -14.65 41.24
C ARG A 68 -2.46 -13.36 41.53
N LYS A 69 -3.22 -12.33 41.90
CA LYS A 69 -2.71 -11.24 42.72
C LYS A 69 -3.83 -10.78 43.65
N SER A 70 -3.93 -11.47 44.79
CA SER A 70 -4.63 -11.02 45.99
C SER A 70 -3.89 -11.61 47.20
N THR A 71 -3.24 -10.71 47.95
CA THR A 71 -3.21 -10.56 49.43
C THR A 71 -3.85 -11.72 50.24
N ASP A 72 -3.32 -12.21 51.38
CA ASP A 72 -2.58 -11.57 52.47
C ASP A 72 -1.87 -12.61 53.40
N ALA A 73 -0.86 -12.11 54.11
CA ALA A 73 -0.49 -12.32 55.52
C ALA A 73 -0.28 -13.74 56.14
N SER A 74 0.96 -13.94 56.59
CA SER A 74 1.41 -14.51 57.89
C SER A 74 0.86 -15.84 58.40
N ASN A 75 1.74 -16.84 58.52
CA ASN A 75 2.01 -17.47 59.81
C ASN A 75 3.35 -18.24 59.80
N VAL A 76 4.13 -17.98 60.85
CA VAL A 76 5.43 -18.58 61.18
C VAL A 76 5.21 -20.00 61.69
N SER A 77 5.93 -21.00 61.14
CA SER A 77 6.35 -22.17 61.92
C SER A 77 7.46 -22.99 61.23
N ALA A 78 8.61 -23.06 61.92
CA ALA A 78 9.65 -24.09 61.92
C ALA A 78 10.18 -24.63 60.56
N THR A 79 11.22 -23.97 60.03
CA THR A 79 11.99 -24.45 58.86
C THR A 79 13.17 -25.33 59.30
N ARG A 80 13.03 -26.65 59.11
CA ARG A 80 14.14 -27.58 58.87
C ARG A 80 14.93 -27.09 57.65
N PRO A 81 16.29 -27.14 57.59
CA PRO A 81 17.01 -26.61 56.44
C PRO A 81 16.57 -27.35 55.17
N ALA A 82 15.85 -26.63 54.31
CA ALA A 82 15.50 -27.11 52.99
C ALA A 82 16.79 -27.27 52.21
N THR A 83 17.02 -28.47 51.69
CA THR A 83 17.93 -28.70 50.56
C THR A 83 17.68 -27.60 49.51
N PRO A 84 18.72 -26.98 48.94
CA PRO A 84 18.53 -25.92 47.96
C PRO A 84 17.59 -26.43 46.87
N GLU A 85 16.43 -25.77 46.70
CA GLU A 85 15.53 -26.08 45.59
C GLU A 85 16.35 -25.95 44.30
N GLU A 86 16.64 -27.08 43.64
CA GLU A 86 17.28 -27.04 42.34
C GLU A 86 16.47 -26.09 41.45
N PRO A 87 17.14 -25.17 40.72
CA PRO A 87 16.44 -24.24 39.87
C PRO A 87 15.59 -25.07 38.89
N ARG A 88 14.28 -24.83 38.91
CA ARG A 88 13.29 -25.50 38.04
C ARG A 88 13.52 -25.07 36.60
N SER A 89 14.55 -25.64 36.00
CA SER A 89 15.00 -25.40 34.65
C SER A 89 14.37 -26.42 33.74
N PHE A 90 13.99 -25.98 32.54
CA PHE A 90 13.49 -26.88 31.51
C PHE A 90 14.50 -27.99 31.14
N MET A 91 15.79 -27.77 31.43
CA MET A 91 16.88 -28.72 31.16
C MET A 91 17.03 -29.82 32.22
N THR A 92 16.41 -29.67 33.40
CA THR A 92 16.47 -30.68 34.48
C THR A 92 15.34 -31.69 34.39
N LEU A 93 14.44 -31.54 33.40
CA LEU A 93 13.40 -32.53 33.10
C LEU A 93 14.03 -33.85 32.59
N PRO A 94 13.48 -35.02 32.97
CA PRO A 94 13.86 -36.30 32.38
C PRO A 94 13.75 -36.29 30.86
N ALA A 95 14.67 -37.00 30.18
CA ALA A 95 14.78 -37.01 28.72
C ALA A 95 13.49 -37.47 28.03
N GLU A 96 12.73 -38.36 28.67
CA GLU A 96 11.45 -38.87 28.19
C GLU A 96 10.43 -37.75 28.07
N ILE A 97 10.33 -36.88 29.09
CA ILE A 97 9.41 -35.73 29.08
C ILE A 97 9.85 -34.73 28.03
N GLN A 98 11.16 -34.51 27.87
CA GLN A 98 11.69 -33.62 26.84
C GLN A 98 11.34 -34.12 25.42
N ILE A 99 11.42 -35.43 25.18
CA ILE A 99 11.01 -36.04 23.90
C ILE A 99 9.51 -35.86 23.66
N VAL A 100 8.67 -36.07 24.68
CA VAL A 100 7.22 -35.84 24.58
C VAL A 100 6.93 -34.37 24.23
N ILE A 101 7.70 -33.43 24.77
CA ILE A 101 7.54 -32.02 24.43
C ILE A 101 7.96 -31.77 22.98
N LEU A 102 9.07 -32.34 22.52
CA LEU A 102 9.49 -32.24 21.12
C LEU A 102 8.44 -32.81 20.15
N GLN A 103 7.72 -33.87 20.53
CA GLN A 103 6.63 -34.44 19.71
C GLN A 103 5.46 -33.47 19.50
N HIS A 104 5.26 -32.50 20.41
CA HIS A 104 4.20 -31.50 20.32
C HIS A 104 4.64 -30.19 19.63
N LEU A 105 5.93 -30.06 19.28
CA LEU A 105 6.47 -28.90 18.60
C LEU A 105 6.49 -29.11 17.08
N ASP A 106 6.19 -28.07 16.32
CA ASP A 106 6.37 -28.09 14.87
C ASP A 106 7.87 -28.13 14.52
N PHE A 107 8.19 -28.62 13.31
CA PHE A 107 9.58 -28.66 12.82
C PHE A 107 10.29 -27.30 12.95
N GLY A 108 9.58 -26.22 12.65
CA GLY A 108 10.11 -24.86 12.77
C GLY A 108 10.49 -24.48 14.21
N ASP A 109 9.71 -24.90 15.19
CA ASP A 109 9.95 -24.60 16.60
C ASP A 109 11.06 -25.46 17.18
N ILE A 110 11.17 -26.73 16.78
CA ILE A 110 12.32 -27.58 17.14
C ILE A 110 13.62 -26.97 16.60
N GLU A 111 13.64 -26.50 15.35
CA GLU A 111 14.83 -25.87 14.76
C GLU A 111 15.19 -24.55 15.46
N ARG A 112 14.20 -23.76 15.88
CA ARG A 112 14.44 -22.55 16.70
C ARG A 112 14.98 -22.91 18.08
N LEU A 113 14.44 -23.95 18.71
CA LEU A 113 14.88 -24.45 20.01
C LEU A 113 16.34 -24.91 19.94
N ARG A 114 16.71 -25.65 18.89
CA ARG A 114 18.10 -26.05 18.62
C ARG A 114 19.06 -24.88 18.47
N ARG A 115 18.60 -23.75 17.92
CA ARG A 115 19.42 -22.52 17.76
C ARG A 115 19.52 -21.69 19.04
N SER A 116 18.68 -21.96 20.04
CA SER A 116 18.64 -21.19 21.28
C SER A 116 19.77 -21.52 22.25
N CYS A 117 20.15 -22.79 22.39
CA CYS A 117 21.23 -23.20 23.29
C CYS A 117 21.94 -24.49 22.84
N LYS A 118 23.17 -24.68 23.31
CA LYS A 118 24.01 -25.86 23.02
C LYS A 118 23.38 -27.17 23.49
N TYR A 119 22.64 -27.14 24.60
CA TYR A 119 21.94 -28.33 25.12
C TYR A 119 20.92 -28.86 24.11
N TRP A 120 19.97 -28.03 23.68
CA TRP A 120 18.95 -28.42 22.71
C TRP A 120 19.54 -28.77 21.34
N TYR A 121 20.63 -28.11 20.94
CA TYR A 121 21.36 -28.46 19.73
C TYR A 121 21.88 -29.92 19.77
N ASN A 122 22.42 -30.34 20.91
CA ASN A 122 22.96 -31.69 21.11
C ASN A 122 21.87 -32.72 21.41
N PHE A 123 20.81 -32.34 22.13
CA PHE A 123 19.72 -33.24 22.51
C PHE A 123 18.79 -33.55 21.32
N ALA A 124 18.27 -32.51 20.64
CA ALA A 124 17.37 -32.66 19.50
C ALA A 124 18.14 -32.97 18.20
N THR A 125 18.89 -34.08 18.18
CA THR A 125 19.69 -34.47 17.01
C THR A 125 18.82 -34.70 15.76
N PRO A 126 19.35 -34.51 14.53
CA PRO A 126 18.57 -34.74 13.32
C PRO A 126 18.02 -36.17 13.21
N ARG A 127 18.70 -37.15 13.82
CA ARG A 127 18.24 -38.55 13.89
C ARG A 127 17.01 -38.69 14.78
N LEU A 128 17.05 -38.11 15.98
CA LEU A 128 15.91 -38.09 16.91
C LEU A 128 14.69 -37.38 16.31
N VAL A 129 14.92 -36.25 15.65
CA VAL A 129 13.85 -35.49 14.99
C VAL A 129 13.18 -36.30 13.87
N ARG A 130 13.96 -37.05 13.08
CA ARG A 130 13.41 -37.96 12.06
C ARG A 130 12.66 -39.14 12.67
N SER A 131 13.12 -39.70 13.79
CA SER A 131 12.44 -40.82 14.44
C SER A 131 11.12 -40.43 15.09
N ILE A 132 10.96 -39.16 15.51
CA ILE A 132 9.69 -38.65 16.08
C ILE A 132 8.54 -38.74 15.08
N TRP A 133 8.77 -38.38 13.82
CA TRP A 133 7.71 -38.37 12.80
C TRP A 133 7.72 -39.59 11.88
N GLY A 134 8.89 -40.17 11.61
CA GLY A 134 9.10 -41.17 10.55
C GLY A 134 9.62 -40.54 9.25
N PRO A 135 10.20 -41.32 8.33
CA PRO A 135 10.88 -40.79 7.15
C PRO A 135 9.94 -40.11 6.14
N ASP A 136 8.78 -40.68 5.87
CA ASP A 136 7.86 -40.21 4.82
C ASP A 136 7.08 -38.97 5.26
N THR A 137 6.57 -38.98 6.49
CA THR A 137 5.90 -37.85 7.14
C THR A 137 6.86 -36.67 7.34
N PHE A 138 8.12 -36.93 7.74
CA PHE A 138 9.12 -35.88 7.87
C PHE A 138 9.38 -35.17 6.53
N ARG A 139 9.46 -35.93 5.43
CA ARG A 139 9.58 -35.34 4.08
C ARG A 139 8.38 -34.46 3.75
N ALA A 140 7.16 -34.91 4.02
CA ALA A 140 5.93 -34.12 3.80
C ALA A 140 5.92 -32.83 4.65
N ILE A 141 6.35 -32.92 5.92
CA ILE A 141 6.48 -31.78 6.83
C ILE A 141 7.47 -30.76 6.27
N LEU A 142 8.66 -31.18 5.81
CA LEU A 142 9.67 -30.28 5.25
C LEU A 142 9.16 -29.53 4.00
N ILE A 143 8.38 -30.18 3.14
CA ILE A 143 7.80 -29.54 1.94
C ILE A 143 6.78 -28.45 2.32
N ARG A 144 6.06 -28.63 3.43
CA ARG A 144 5.05 -27.67 3.94
C ARG A 144 5.62 -26.55 4.80
N HIS A 145 6.91 -26.58 5.12
CA HIS A 145 7.59 -25.54 5.88
C HIS A 145 8.36 -24.59 4.96
N CYS A 146 8.25 -23.29 5.20
CA CYS A 146 9.05 -22.33 4.46
C CYS A 146 10.53 -22.41 4.86
N ARG A 147 11.43 -22.54 3.90
CA ARG A 147 12.89 -22.55 4.09
C ARG A 147 13.43 -21.33 4.84
N VAL A 148 12.78 -20.17 4.70
CA VAL A 148 13.26 -18.88 5.26
C VAL A 148 12.72 -18.65 6.67
N CYS A 149 11.40 -18.60 6.84
CA CYS A 149 10.80 -18.32 8.15
C CYS A 149 10.51 -19.58 9.00
N LEU A 150 10.71 -20.77 8.44
CA LEU A 150 10.42 -22.07 9.07
C LEU A 150 8.98 -22.18 9.60
N THR A 151 8.06 -21.36 9.09
CA THR A 151 6.65 -21.41 9.50
C THR A 151 5.95 -22.51 8.72
N TYR A 152 5.14 -23.31 9.40
CA TYR A 152 4.28 -24.30 8.78
C TYR A 152 3.20 -23.60 7.94
N CYS A 153 3.03 -24.04 6.69
CA CYS A 153 2.02 -23.53 5.78
C CYS A 153 1.04 -24.68 5.48
N PRO A 154 -0.06 -24.81 6.24
CA PRO A 154 -1.00 -25.94 6.10
C PRO A 154 -1.74 -25.91 4.77
N ARG A 155 -1.97 -24.72 4.21
CA ARG A 155 -2.67 -24.52 2.95
C ARG A 155 -1.68 -24.24 1.85
N ASP A 156 -1.81 -24.97 0.77
CA ASP A 156 -0.95 -24.81 -0.40
C ASP A 156 -1.15 -23.48 -1.16
N VAL A 157 -2.18 -22.69 -0.81
CA VAL A 157 -2.40 -21.33 -1.32
C VAL A 157 -1.48 -20.27 -0.71
N THR A 158 -0.73 -20.59 0.35
CA THR A 158 0.19 -19.62 0.99
C THR A 158 1.67 -19.85 0.65
N ARG A 159 1.94 -20.80 -0.25
CA ARG A 159 3.26 -21.31 -0.57
C ARG A 159 3.45 -21.37 -2.09
N LEU A 160 4.68 -21.16 -2.53
CA LEU A 160 5.06 -21.42 -3.92
C LEU A 160 5.17 -22.93 -4.17
N ILE A 161 4.88 -23.33 -5.41
CA ILE A 161 5.14 -24.70 -5.84
C ILE A 161 6.63 -25.05 -5.66
N THR A 162 6.89 -26.28 -5.21
CA THR A 162 8.25 -26.82 -5.04
C THR A 162 8.41 -28.05 -5.90
N THR A 163 9.53 -28.13 -6.60
CA THR A 163 9.89 -29.28 -7.43
C THR A 163 11.07 -30.05 -6.82
N PRO A 164 11.21 -31.35 -7.10
CA PRO A 164 12.40 -32.13 -6.70
C PRO A 164 13.72 -31.60 -7.25
N PHE A 165 13.66 -30.75 -8.29
CA PHE A 165 14.82 -30.12 -8.92
C PHE A 165 15.27 -28.86 -8.18
N ASP A 166 14.49 -28.37 -7.21
CA ASP A 166 14.83 -27.16 -6.47
C ASP A 166 16.01 -27.40 -5.51
N ALA A 167 16.93 -26.44 -5.45
CA ALA A 167 18.06 -26.51 -4.54
C ALA A 167 17.61 -26.55 -3.06
N GLY A 168 18.02 -27.61 -2.35
CA GLY A 168 17.67 -27.83 -0.95
C GLY A 168 16.35 -28.55 -0.72
N TYR A 169 15.79 -29.19 -1.75
CA TYR A 169 14.68 -30.12 -1.60
C TYR A 169 15.04 -31.23 -0.57
N PRO A 170 14.12 -31.60 0.36
CA PRO A 170 12.70 -31.24 0.42
C PRO A 170 12.36 -29.90 1.10
N LEU A 171 13.29 -29.27 1.81
CA LEU A 171 13.09 -27.95 2.46
C LEU A 171 13.41 -26.80 1.48
N SER A 172 12.87 -26.87 0.26
CA SER A 172 13.04 -25.82 -0.77
C SER A 172 11.92 -24.78 -0.77
N SER A 173 10.81 -25.07 -0.07
CA SER A 173 9.59 -24.28 -0.18
C SER A 173 9.72 -22.85 0.35
N ARG A 174 9.00 -21.92 -0.28
CA ARG A 174 8.92 -20.52 0.17
C ARG A 174 7.46 -20.12 0.32
N CYS A 175 7.14 -19.50 1.44
CA CYS A 175 5.83 -18.86 1.60
C CYS A 175 5.79 -17.57 0.79
N VAL A 176 4.59 -17.19 0.36
CA VAL A 176 4.35 -15.95 -0.41
C VAL A 176 4.93 -14.75 0.32
N LYS A 177 4.75 -14.67 1.64
CA LYS A 177 5.29 -13.59 2.48
C LYS A 177 6.80 -13.45 2.37
N CYS A 178 7.55 -14.55 2.54
CA CYS A 178 9.01 -14.50 2.42
C CYS A 178 9.44 -14.15 0.99
N THR A 179 8.76 -14.66 -0.03
CA THR A 179 9.03 -14.35 -1.43
C THR A 179 8.82 -12.86 -1.78
N VAL A 180 7.71 -12.28 -1.31
CA VAL A 180 7.41 -10.86 -1.53
C VAL A 180 8.44 -9.98 -0.81
N GLN A 181 8.90 -10.43 0.37
CA GLN A 181 9.92 -9.73 1.16
C GLN A 181 11.33 -9.84 0.56
N SER A 182 11.72 -11.01 0.05
CA SER A 182 13.05 -11.25 -0.56
C SER A 182 13.18 -10.66 -1.95
N ARG A 183 12.07 -10.42 -2.65
CA ARG A 183 12.02 -9.97 -4.05
C ARG A 183 12.81 -10.86 -5.01
N ASP A 184 12.66 -12.17 -4.84
CA ASP A 184 13.25 -13.14 -5.78
C ASP A 184 12.66 -13.03 -7.21
N GLY A 185 11.60 -12.23 -7.37
CA GLY A 185 10.97 -11.98 -8.66
C GLY A 185 10.10 -13.14 -9.16
N THR A 186 9.75 -14.10 -8.32
CA THR A 186 8.79 -15.17 -8.67
C THR A 186 7.34 -14.66 -8.62
N VAL A 187 7.02 -13.79 -7.67
CA VAL A 187 5.75 -13.05 -7.59
C VAL A 187 5.96 -11.68 -8.24
N ARG A 188 5.29 -11.41 -9.37
CA ARG A 188 5.39 -10.15 -10.11
C ARG A 188 4.02 -9.65 -10.58
N ILE A 189 3.86 -8.33 -10.58
CA ILE A 189 2.65 -7.69 -11.08
C ILE A 189 2.47 -7.94 -12.58
N GLY A 190 1.27 -8.35 -12.97
CA GLY A 190 0.95 -8.62 -14.38
C GLY A 190 1.37 -10.00 -14.88
N ARG A 191 1.93 -10.85 -14.01
CA ARG A 191 2.14 -12.28 -14.28
C ARG A 191 1.32 -13.12 -13.30
N LYS A 192 0.83 -14.26 -13.77
CA LYS A 192 0.24 -15.27 -12.88
C LYS A 192 1.35 -16.06 -12.19
N THR A 193 1.17 -16.35 -10.92
CA THR A 193 2.09 -17.19 -10.14
C THR A 193 1.34 -18.44 -9.71
N THR A 194 1.90 -19.60 -10.02
CA THR A 194 1.38 -20.89 -9.57
C THR A 194 1.75 -21.11 -8.11
N LEU A 195 0.75 -21.32 -7.27
CA LEU A 195 0.95 -21.64 -5.85
C LEU A 195 0.99 -23.15 -5.65
N GLY A 196 1.25 -23.59 -4.42
CA GLY A 196 1.41 -25.01 -4.09
C GLY A 196 0.19 -25.87 -4.43
N ASN A 197 -0.99 -25.25 -4.60
CA ASN A 197 -2.24 -25.94 -4.95
C ASN A 197 -2.38 -26.16 -6.47
N PHE A 198 -1.31 -25.90 -7.24
CA PHE A 198 -1.26 -26.02 -8.69
C PHE A 198 -2.23 -25.10 -9.44
N THR A 199 -2.75 -24.07 -8.78
CA THR A 199 -3.59 -23.06 -9.42
C THR A 199 -2.84 -21.75 -9.59
N ASP A 200 -3.16 -21.07 -10.69
CA ASP A 200 -2.51 -19.83 -11.10
C ASP A 200 -3.29 -18.61 -10.59
N TYR A 201 -2.62 -17.80 -9.78
CA TYR A 201 -3.20 -16.59 -9.22
C TYR A 201 -2.56 -15.33 -9.79
N TRP A 202 -3.38 -14.29 -9.99
CA TRP A 202 -2.88 -12.97 -10.36
C TRP A 202 -2.26 -12.27 -9.16
N THR A 203 -1.12 -11.61 -9.37
CA THR A 203 -0.57 -10.67 -8.38
C THR A 203 -1.34 -9.35 -8.45
N CYS A 204 -1.91 -8.92 -7.32
CA CYS A 204 -2.67 -7.68 -7.23
C CYS A 204 -1.80 -6.48 -7.58
N ARG A 205 -2.27 -5.66 -8.52
CA ARG A 205 -1.56 -4.43 -8.94
C ARG A 205 -1.51 -3.35 -7.86
N TRP A 206 -2.41 -3.42 -6.89
CA TRP A 206 -2.46 -2.44 -5.82
C TRP A 206 -1.48 -2.75 -4.68
N CYS A 207 -1.62 -3.93 -4.08
CA CYS A 207 -0.85 -4.32 -2.92
C CYS A 207 0.35 -5.22 -3.26
N GLY A 208 0.46 -5.79 -4.46
CA GLY A 208 1.56 -6.68 -4.83
C GLY A 208 1.47 -8.10 -4.26
N TRP A 209 0.34 -8.48 -3.66
CA TRP A 209 0.08 -9.82 -3.13
C TRP A 209 -0.77 -10.65 -4.11
N PRO A 210 -0.60 -11.98 -4.16
CA PRO A 210 -1.44 -12.84 -4.99
C PRO A 210 -2.90 -12.79 -4.51
N ILE A 211 -3.81 -12.76 -5.47
CA ILE A 211 -5.27 -12.73 -5.25
C ILE A 211 -5.74 -14.16 -5.17
N THR A 212 -5.74 -14.73 -3.97
CA THR A 212 -6.25 -16.08 -3.71
C THR A 212 -7.76 -16.09 -3.53
N ASN A 213 -8.27 -15.06 -2.83
CA ASN A 213 -9.69 -14.81 -2.57
C ASN A 213 -10.04 -13.33 -2.90
N ASP A 214 -11.32 -13.01 -3.05
CA ASP A 214 -11.83 -11.64 -3.20
C ASP A 214 -11.35 -10.84 -4.42
N SER A 215 -11.39 -11.44 -5.62
CA SER A 215 -11.17 -10.69 -6.86
C SER A 215 -12.28 -9.66 -7.10
N SER A 216 -11.94 -8.50 -7.66
CA SER A 216 -12.96 -7.51 -8.02
C SER A 216 -13.68 -7.89 -9.32
N THR A 217 -14.98 -7.60 -9.38
CA THR A 217 -15.82 -7.81 -10.57
C THR A 217 -15.35 -6.92 -11.70
N GLY A 218 -15.01 -7.50 -12.86
CA GLY A 218 -14.53 -6.76 -14.04
C GLY A 218 -13.02 -6.46 -14.06
N HIS A 219 -12.32 -6.51 -12.92
CA HIS A 219 -10.88 -6.27 -12.83
C HIS A 219 -10.16 -7.36 -12.02
N PRO A 220 -9.96 -8.57 -12.58
CA PRO A 220 -9.44 -9.74 -11.85
C PRO A 220 -8.00 -9.60 -11.34
N GLN A 221 -7.32 -8.50 -11.65
CA GLN A 221 -5.95 -8.17 -11.23
C GLN A 221 -5.92 -7.27 -9.99
N PHE A 222 -7.07 -7.03 -9.35
CA PHE A 222 -7.20 -6.32 -8.09
C PHE A 222 -8.00 -7.13 -7.08
N HIS A 223 -7.62 -7.05 -5.80
CA HIS A 223 -8.55 -7.39 -4.72
C HIS A 223 -9.70 -6.38 -4.72
N LYS A 224 -10.90 -6.79 -4.34
CA LYS A 224 -12.09 -5.92 -4.24
C LYS A 224 -11.81 -4.61 -3.49
N ARG A 225 -11.33 -4.70 -2.25
CA ARG A 225 -10.97 -3.52 -1.42
C ARG A 225 -9.85 -2.67 -2.02
N CYS A 226 -8.90 -3.31 -2.72
CA CYS A 226 -7.81 -2.59 -3.36
C CYS A 226 -8.31 -1.77 -4.57
N TYR A 227 -9.27 -2.33 -5.31
CA TYR A 227 -9.93 -1.65 -6.41
C TYR A 227 -10.77 -0.46 -5.93
N ASP A 228 -11.51 -0.62 -4.83
CA ASP A 228 -12.30 0.50 -4.27
C ASP A 228 -11.43 1.71 -3.92
N ARG A 229 -10.26 1.47 -3.31
CA ARG A 229 -9.27 2.53 -3.03
C ARG A 229 -8.71 3.15 -4.31
N TYR A 230 -8.43 2.31 -5.30
CA TYR A 230 -7.96 2.75 -6.60
C TYR A 230 -8.99 3.62 -7.32
N ALA A 231 -10.27 3.25 -7.28
CA ALA A 231 -11.38 4.01 -7.85
C ALA A 231 -11.54 5.40 -7.18
N ILE A 232 -11.39 5.49 -5.86
CA ILE A 232 -11.37 6.78 -5.15
C ILE A 232 -10.21 7.66 -5.64
N VAL A 233 -9.03 7.08 -5.82
CA VAL A 233 -7.85 7.81 -6.31
C VAL A 233 -8.05 8.27 -7.77
N LEU A 234 -8.68 7.46 -8.62
CA LEU A 234 -9.07 7.85 -9.98
C LEU A 234 -10.05 9.03 -9.96
N LEU A 235 -11.07 8.98 -9.12
CA LEU A 235 -12.04 10.07 -8.95
C LEU A 235 -11.35 11.36 -8.46
N ALA A 236 -10.47 11.25 -7.47
CA ALA A 236 -9.71 12.40 -6.96
C ALA A 236 -8.84 13.02 -8.05
N PHE A 237 -8.14 12.21 -8.84
CA PHE A 237 -7.35 12.68 -9.98
C PHE A 237 -8.22 13.41 -11.02
N PHE A 238 -9.40 12.86 -11.35
CA PHE A 238 -10.34 13.50 -12.26
C PHE A 238 -10.80 14.88 -11.75
N LEU A 239 -11.16 14.98 -10.46
CA LEU A 239 -11.55 16.24 -9.84
C LEU A 239 -10.39 17.24 -9.79
N LEU A 240 -9.17 16.79 -9.48
CA LEU A 240 -7.97 17.63 -9.52
C LEU A 240 -7.71 18.19 -10.91
N GLY A 241 -7.93 17.39 -11.97
CA GLY A 241 -7.86 17.84 -13.36
C GLY A 241 -8.82 19.00 -13.65
N TRP A 242 -10.08 18.92 -13.17
CA TRP A 242 -11.05 20.01 -13.30
C TRP A 242 -10.63 21.27 -12.56
N VAL A 243 -10.11 21.14 -11.34
CA VAL A 243 -9.60 22.28 -10.56
C VAL A 243 -8.44 22.94 -11.29
N GLN A 244 -7.48 22.17 -11.78
CA GLN A 244 -6.32 22.68 -12.51
C GLN A 244 -6.72 23.34 -13.84
N PHE A 245 -7.72 22.79 -14.54
CA PHE A 245 -8.29 23.40 -15.74
C PHE A 245 -8.97 24.73 -15.44
N PHE A 246 -9.79 24.78 -14.40
CA PHE A 246 -10.43 26.03 -13.94
C PHE A 246 -9.39 27.09 -13.57
N LEU A 247 -8.35 26.72 -12.80
CA LEU A 247 -7.27 27.64 -12.44
C LEU A 247 -6.52 28.18 -13.66
N GLY A 248 -6.28 27.34 -14.67
CA GLY A 248 -5.68 27.75 -15.93
C GLY A 248 -6.55 28.74 -16.72
N ILE A 249 -7.85 28.47 -16.85
CA ILE A 249 -8.79 29.38 -17.52
C ILE A 249 -8.92 30.70 -16.76
N ALA A 250 -9.16 30.65 -15.46
CA ALA A 250 -9.36 31.83 -14.62
C ALA A 250 -8.10 32.69 -14.57
N GLY A 251 -6.93 32.07 -14.39
CA GLY A 251 -5.65 32.76 -14.40
C GLY A 251 -5.37 33.46 -15.74
N SER A 252 -5.54 32.76 -16.87
CA SER A 252 -5.36 33.36 -18.19
C SER A 252 -6.39 34.46 -18.47
N GLY A 253 -7.67 34.25 -18.13
CA GLY A 253 -8.73 35.23 -18.33
C GLY A 253 -8.50 36.54 -17.55
N LEU A 254 -8.05 36.45 -16.30
CA LEU A 254 -7.69 37.62 -15.49
C LEU A 254 -6.48 38.36 -16.09
N CYS A 255 -5.46 37.64 -16.54
CA CYS A 255 -4.33 38.22 -17.24
C CYS A 255 -4.75 38.99 -18.49
N TRP A 256 -5.66 38.42 -19.30
CA TRP A 256 -6.14 39.06 -20.52
C TRP A 256 -7.05 40.26 -20.26
N HIS A 257 -7.82 40.23 -19.17
CA HIS A 257 -8.71 41.32 -18.81
C HIS A 257 -7.95 42.52 -18.21
N TYR A 258 -7.08 42.27 -17.22
CA TYR A 258 -6.41 43.35 -16.47
C TYR A 258 -5.06 43.78 -17.05
N PHE A 259 -4.37 42.92 -17.80
CA PHE A 259 -3.00 43.17 -18.27
C PHE A 259 -2.87 43.08 -19.80
N ARG A 260 -3.95 43.38 -20.53
CA ARG A 260 -4.00 43.31 -22.02
C ARG A 260 -2.90 44.11 -22.72
N GLY A 261 -2.46 45.21 -22.13
CA GLY A 261 -1.42 46.09 -22.68
C GLY A 261 0.01 45.58 -22.46
N ASP A 262 0.22 44.57 -21.61
CA ASP A 262 1.54 44.07 -21.29
C ASP A 262 1.90 42.83 -22.12
N LYS A 263 2.83 42.99 -23.05
CA LYS A 263 3.29 41.89 -23.91
C LYS A 263 3.96 40.75 -23.12
N LEU A 264 4.60 41.05 -21.99
CA LEU A 264 5.26 40.07 -21.12
C LEU A 264 4.25 39.22 -20.33
N VAL A 265 3.00 39.70 -20.20
CA VAL A 265 1.91 38.94 -19.57
C VAL A 265 1.06 38.24 -20.64
N LEU A 266 0.68 38.95 -21.70
CA LEU A 266 -0.27 38.47 -22.69
C LEU A 266 0.27 37.32 -23.54
N ALA A 267 1.47 37.45 -24.12
CA ALA A 267 2.01 36.42 -25.01
C ALA A 267 2.24 35.08 -24.28
N PRO A 268 2.90 35.04 -23.10
CA PRO A 268 3.12 33.78 -22.40
C PRO A 268 1.84 33.12 -21.89
N THR A 269 0.83 33.90 -21.48
CA THR A 269 -0.45 33.35 -21.01
C THR A 269 -1.31 32.78 -22.13
N ILE A 270 -1.24 33.33 -23.35
CA ILE A 270 -1.88 32.74 -24.54
C ILE A 270 -1.21 31.41 -24.90
N VAL A 271 0.12 31.38 -25.01
CA VAL A 271 0.86 30.15 -25.34
C VAL A 271 0.64 29.09 -24.26
N GLY A 272 0.73 29.48 -22.98
CA GLY A 272 0.48 28.58 -21.85
C GLY A 272 -0.94 28.02 -21.84
N PHE A 273 -1.94 28.82 -22.23
CA PHE A 273 -3.32 28.36 -22.38
C PHE A 273 -3.46 27.32 -23.49
N LEU A 274 -2.84 27.54 -24.66
CA LEU A 274 -2.84 26.56 -25.75
C LEU A 274 -2.14 25.25 -25.35
N LEU A 275 -0.99 25.34 -24.66
CA LEU A 275 -0.28 24.16 -24.15
C LEU A 275 -1.10 23.40 -23.09
N MET A 276 -1.90 24.08 -22.28
CA MET A 276 -2.83 23.42 -21.36
C MET A 276 -3.86 22.57 -22.11
N TRP A 277 -4.46 23.08 -23.18
CA TRP A 277 -5.37 22.29 -24.03
C TRP A 277 -4.66 21.10 -24.66
N PHE A 278 -3.42 21.29 -25.11
CA PHE A 278 -2.60 20.19 -25.61
C PHE A 278 -2.34 19.13 -24.53
N CYS A 279 -2.14 19.52 -23.27
CA CYS A 279 -2.03 18.57 -22.15
C CYS A 279 -3.32 17.76 -21.95
N ILE A 280 -4.50 18.38 -22.06
CA ILE A 280 -5.79 17.68 -21.96
C ILE A 280 -5.92 16.64 -23.08
N VAL A 281 -5.63 17.04 -24.32
CA VAL A 281 -5.61 16.17 -25.49
C VAL A 281 -4.67 14.99 -25.23
N LEU A 282 -3.45 15.25 -24.76
CA LEU A 282 -2.52 14.18 -24.41
C LEU A 282 -3.06 13.26 -23.33
N ILE A 283 -3.70 13.76 -22.27
CA ILE A 283 -4.29 12.90 -21.22
C ILE A 283 -5.41 12.02 -21.80
N MET A 284 -6.24 12.55 -22.70
CA MET A 284 -7.30 11.78 -23.36
C MET A 284 -6.77 10.67 -24.27
N PHE A 285 -5.70 10.95 -25.03
CA PHE A 285 -5.08 9.98 -25.95
C PHE A 285 -4.03 9.08 -25.30
N ARG A 286 -3.61 9.40 -24.08
CA ARG A 286 -2.66 8.61 -23.29
C ARG A 286 -3.36 7.37 -22.76
N GLY A 287 -3.56 6.41 -23.66
CA GLY A 287 -4.00 5.07 -23.33
C GLY A 287 -2.90 4.26 -22.64
N ASN A 288 -3.25 3.04 -22.21
CA ASN A 288 -2.39 2.16 -21.41
C ASN A 288 -1.10 1.69 -22.13
N LYS A 289 -0.94 1.98 -23.42
CA LYS A 289 0.13 1.44 -24.29
C LYS A 289 1.31 2.40 -24.51
N VAL A 290 1.13 3.72 -24.50
CA VAL A 290 2.20 4.67 -24.89
C VAL A 290 2.74 5.41 -23.67
N ARG A 291 4.03 5.23 -23.39
CA ARG A 291 4.74 5.88 -22.28
C ARG A 291 5.11 7.34 -22.62
N THR A 292 4.14 8.26 -22.56
CA THR A 292 4.35 9.69 -22.88
C THR A 292 4.76 10.55 -21.67
N TYR A 293 5.38 9.98 -20.63
CA TYR A 293 5.76 10.73 -19.41
C TYR A 293 6.77 11.84 -19.69
N HIS A 294 7.71 11.61 -20.63
CA HIS A 294 8.69 12.63 -21.02
C HIS A 294 8.04 13.82 -21.74
N ILE A 295 7.03 13.57 -22.59
CA ILE A 295 6.28 14.61 -23.29
C ILE A 295 5.45 15.42 -22.28
N ALA A 296 4.75 14.72 -21.37
CA ALA A 296 4.00 15.38 -20.31
C ALA A 296 4.93 16.22 -19.42
N LEU A 297 6.09 15.69 -19.02
CA LEU A 297 7.09 16.43 -18.24
C LEU A 297 7.56 17.69 -18.98
N PHE A 298 7.92 17.57 -20.26
CA PHE A 298 8.36 18.69 -21.08
C PHE A 298 7.30 19.80 -21.15
N LEU A 299 6.03 19.44 -21.34
CA LEU A 299 4.94 20.40 -21.39
C LEU A 299 4.69 21.09 -20.05
N GLU A 300 4.72 20.34 -18.95
CA GLU A 300 4.55 20.92 -17.62
C GLU A 300 5.67 21.91 -17.29
N VAL A 301 6.92 21.58 -17.65
CA VAL A 301 8.07 22.49 -17.50
C VAL A 301 7.92 23.72 -18.40
N ALA A 302 7.51 23.55 -19.67
CA ALA A 302 7.29 24.65 -20.59
C ALA A 302 6.19 25.61 -20.10
N ILE A 303 5.07 25.06 -19.61
CA ILE A 303 3.98 25.87 -19.03
C ILE A 303 4.50 26.64 -17.82
N VAL A 304 5.17 25.99 -16.86
CA VAL A 304 5.74 26.69 -15.69
C VAL A 304 6.69 27.80 -16.11
N GLY A 305 7.58 27.55 -17.09
CA GLY A 305 8.48 28.56 -17.62
C GLY A 305 7.75 29.78 -18.20
N LEU A 306 6.65 29.56 -18.94
CA LEU A 306 5.83 30.64 -19.49
C LEU A 306 5.14 31.48 -18.41
N TRP A 307 4.77 30.89 -17.27
CA TRP A 307 4.15 31.63 -16.16
C TRP A 307 5.12 32.51 -15.36
N ILE A 308 6.44 32.32 -15.49
CA ILE A 308 7.45 33.15 -14.80
C ILE A 308 7.37 34.61 -15.26
N ALA A 309 7.23 34.86 -16.56
CA ALA A 309 7.18 36.23 -17.11
C ALA A 309 5.97 37.04 -16.60
N PRO A 310 4.73 36.49 -16.60
CA PRO A 310 3.58 37.11 -15.95
C PRO A 310 3.79 37.40 -14.46
N VAL A 311 4.36 36.45 -13.71
CA VAL A 311 4.64 36.65 -12.27
C VAL A 311 5.61 37.81 -12.08
N TYR A 312 6.70 37.85 -12.86
CA TYR A 312 7.69 38.91 -12.78
C TYR A 312 7.09 40.28 -13.09
N SER A 313 6.38 40.43 -14.21
CA SER A 313 5.79 41.73 -14.60
C SER A 313 4.75 42.22 -13.58
N ILE A 314 3.83 41.35 -13.16
CA ILE A 314 2.77 41.75 -12.22
C ILE A 314 3.35 42.07 -10.85
N SER A 315 4.37 41.32 -10.39
CA SER A 315 5.03 41.58 -9.11
C SER A 315 5.80 42.90 -9.11
N ASN A 316 6.47 43.24 -10.23
CA ASN A 316 7.18 44.52 -10.35
C ASN A 316 6.20 45.70 -10.25
N ARG A 317 5.06 45.60 -10.94
CA ARG A 317 3.98 46.60 -10.85
C ARG A 317 3.38 46.74 -9.45
N LEU A 318 3.41 45.69 -8.63
CA LEU A 318 3.01 45.76 -7.22
C LEU A 318 4.05 46.47 -6.34
N GLY A 319 5.34 46.37 -6.68
CA GLY A 319 6.41 47.05 -5.95
C GLY A 319 6.44 48.56 -6.21
N ASP A 320 6.06 48.97 -7.42
CA ASP A 320 6.13 50.37 -7.88
C ASP A 320 4.90 51.22 -7.47
N GLY A 321 3.86 50.63 -6.85
CA GLY A 321 2.63 51.35 -6.53
C GLY A 321 1.74 50.67 -5.47
N ALA A 322 0.57 51.27 -5.20
CA ALA A 322 -0.39 50.69 -4.25
C ALA A 322 -0.99 49.38 -4.82
N PRO A 323 -0.98 48.27 -4.06
CA PRO A 323 -1.37 46.97 -4.59
C PRO A 323 -2.88 46.94 -4.88
N THR A 324 -3.23 46.75 -6.15
CA THR A 324 -4.63 46.58 -6.55
C THR A 324 -5.10 45.17 -6.18
N LYS A 325 -6.32 45.06 -5.63
CA LYS A 325 -6.91 43.78 -5.23
C LYS A 325 -6.97 42.77 -6.38
N SER A 326 -7.17 43.25 -7.61
CA SER A 326 -7.18 42.44 -8.84
C SER A 326 -5.81 41.84 -9.16
N ALA A 327 -4.73 42.59 -8.98
CA ALA A 327 -3.37 42.11 -9.22
C ALA A 327 -2.95 41.06 -8.18
N ILE A 328 -3.30 41.27 -6.90
CA ILE A 328 -3.10 40.25 -5.84
C ILE A 328 -3.87 38.97 -6.18
N ALA A 329 -5.16 39.08 -6.50
CA ALA A 329 -5.99 37.92 -6.83
C ALA A 329 -5.46 37.14 -8.05
N THR A 330 -4.98 37.86 -9.07
CA THR A 330 -4.34 37.28 -10.26
C THR A 330 -3.07 36.53 -9.87
N LEU A 331 -2.17 37.15 -9.10
CA LEU A 331 -0.94 36.48 -8.62
C LEU A 331 -1.22 35.24 -7.77
N VAL A 332 -2.23 35.27 -6.91
CA VAL A 332 -2.61 34.10 -6.10
C VAL A 332 -3.06 32.94 -7.00
N LEU A 333 -3.92 33.19 -7.99
CA LEU A 333 -4.38 32.14 -8.90
C LEU A 333 -3.23 31.59 -9.76
N ILE A 334 -2.32 32.46 -10.21
CA ILE A 334 -1.10 32.05 -10.92
C ILE A 334 -0.23 31.19 -10.02
N GLY A 335 0.02 31.61 -8.78
CA GLY A 335 0.83 30.88 -7.81
C GLY A 335 0.27 29.50 -7.49
N VAL A 336 -1.04 29.39 -7.28
CA VAL A 336 -1.71 28.09 -7.05
C VAL A 336 -1.63 27.21 -8.30
N ASN A 337 -1.86 27.76 -9.50
CA ASN A 337 -1.69 27.01 -10.74
C ASN A 337 -0.25 26.51 -10.90
N MET A 338 0.76 27.36 -10.70
CA MET A 338 2.17 26.99 -10.76
C MET A 338 2.52 25.91 -9.74
N LEU A 339 2.01 25.98 -8.51
CA LEU A 339 2.21 24.95 -7.50
C LEU A 339 1.71 23.58 -7.97
N PHE A 340 0.49 23.52 -8.53
CA PHE A 340 -0.07 22.28 -9.08
C PHE A 340 0.80 21.73 -10.22
N ARG A 341 1.30 22.61 -11.09
CA ARG A 341 2.19 22.24 -12.19
C ARG A 341 3.55 21.72 -11.69
N VAL A 342 4.11 22.32 -10.64
CA VAL A 342 5.35 21.82 -10.00
C VAL A 342 5.14 20.44 -9.40
N LEU A 343 4.01 20.19 -8.72
CA LEU A 343 3.67 18.84 -8.25
C LEU A 343 3.56 17.85 -9.42
N ASN A 344 3.04 18.31 -10.57
CA ASN A 344 3.00 17.50 -11.79
C ASN A 344 4.39 17.18 -12.36
N ILE A 345 5.32 18.15 -12.33
CA ILE A 345 6.72 17.95 -12.74
C ILE A 345 7.37 16.90 -11.84
N ILE A 346 7.27 17.06 -10.52
CA ILE A 346 7.87 16.13 -9.56
C ILE A 346 7.31 14.71 -9.75
N GLY A 347 5.99 14.56 -9.86
CA GLY A 347 5.39 13.24 -10.06
C GLY A 347 5.78 12.61 -11.39
N ASN A 348 5.88 13.37 -12.49
CA ASN A 348 6.37 12.84 -13.77
C ASN A 348 7.85 12.40 -13.70
N ILE A 349 8.71 13.11 -12.96
CA ILE A 349 10.10 12.68 -12.70
C ILE A 349 10.12 11.33 -11.96
N VAL A 350 9.26 11.17 -10.95
CA VAL A 350 9.14 9.90 -10.21
C VAL A 350 8.62 8.77 -11.10
N LEU A 351 7.67 9.07 -12.00
CA LEU A 351 7.12 8.11 -12.97
C LEU A 351 8.15 7.63 -14.00
N ILE A 352 9.06 8.51 -14.41
CA ILE A 352 10.20 8.20 -15.30
C ILE A 352 11.24 7.36 -14.56
N SER A 353 11.45 7.61 -13.27
CA SER A 353 12.41 6.87 -12.42
C SER A 353 12.00 5.41 -12.12
N GLU A 354 10.96 4.89 -12.79
CA GLU A 354 10.39 3.55 -12.62
C GLU A 354 10.20 3.13 -11.16
N TYR A 355 9.67 4.03 -10.34
CA TYR A 355 9.37 3.74 -8.95
C TYR A 355 8.33 2.61 -8.84
N ASP A 356 8.78 1.43 -8.43
CA ASP A 356 7.91 0.31 -8.11
C ASP A 356 7.31 0.50 -6.72
N ARG A 357 6.00 0.75 -6.69
CA ARG A 357 5.27 0.96 -5.45
C ARG A 357 5.25 -0.25 -4.55
N THR A 358 5.29 -1.48 -5.07
CA THR A 358 5.23 -2.71 -4.22
C THR A 358 6.47 -2.90 -3.35
N ARG A 359 7.46 -2.02 -3.50
CA ARG A 359 8.72 -2.03 -2.75
C ARG A 359 8.61 -1.77 -1.25
N HIS A 360 7.47 -1.31 -0.74
CA HIS A 360 7.28 -0.97 0.68
C HIS A 360 7.16 -2.17 1.63
N TYR A 361 7.03 -3.41 1.12
CA TYR A 361 6.92 -4.61 1.96
C TYR A 361 8.27 -5.23 2.38
N VAL A 362 9.40 -4.67 1.95
CA VAL A 362 10.71 -5.19 2.33
C VAL A 362 10.97 -4.94 3.82
N PRO A 363 11.34 -5.96 4.61
CA PRO A 363 11.73 -5.76 6.00
C PRO A 363 13.02 -4.92 6.07
N ARG A 364 13.14 -4.05 7.08
CA ARG A 364 14.31 -3.17 7.33
C ARG A 364 14.50 -2.01 6.33
N ILE A 365 13.41 -1.38 5.91
CA ILE A 365 13.49 -0.12 5.16
C ILE A 365 14.03 0.99 6.08
N PRO A 366 15.03 1.80 5.66
CA PRO A 366 15.51 2.93 6.44
C PRO A 366 14.37 3.91 6.73
N ILE A 367 14.40 4.57 7.89
CA ILE A 367 13.33 5.47 8.37
C ILE A 367 12.96 6.52 7.31
N TRP A 368 13.95 7.08 6.62
CA TRP A 368 13.74 8.03 5.53
C TRP A 368 12.84 7.48 4.41
N ARG A 369 13.06 6.23 3.98
CA ARG A 369 12.24 5.59 2.95
C ARG A 369 10.83 5.27 3.45
N ARG A 370 10.63 5.06 4.75
CA ARG A 370 9.29 4.87 5.34
C ARG A 370 8.42 6.12 5.18
N PHE A 371 9.02 7.31 5.25
CA PHE A 371 8.34 8.58 5.02
C PHE A 371 8.29 8.96 3.53
N MET A 372 9.35 8.75 2.76
CA MET A 372 9.39 9.10 1.34
C MET A 372 8.48 8.20 0.47
N ASN A 373 8.35 6.92 0.78
CA ASN A 373 7.53 6.00 0.00
C ASN A 373 6.05 6.44 -0.15
N PRO A 374 5.32 6.82 0.93
CA PRO A 374 3.96 7.33 0.78
C PRO A 374 3.92 8.67 0.03
N VAL A 375 4.90 9.56 0.23
CA VAL A 375 4.97 10.85 -0.49
C VAL A 375 5.14 10.61 -2.00
N LEU A 376 6.09 9.75 -2.39
CA LEU A 376 6.31 9.38 -3.80
C LEU A 376 5.07 8.70 -4.41
N THR A 377 4.41 7.84 -3.64
CA THR A 377 3.16 7.19 -4.05
C THR A 377 2.04 8.21 -4.24
N ALA A 378 1.90 9.18 -3.34
CA ALA A 378 0.92 10.26 -3.47
C ALA A 378 1.21 11.13 -4.70
N LEU A 379 2.48 11.45 -4.97
CA LEU A 379 2.89 12.20 -6.18
C LEU A 379 2.62 11.43 -7.47
N ILE A 380 2.83 10.12 -7.49
CA ILE A 380 2.45 9.26 -8.62
C ILE A 380 0.94 9.32 -8.86
N PHE A 381 0.13 9.26 -7.80
CA PHE A 381 -1.33 9.30 -7.93
C PHE A 381 -1.89 10.69 -8.22
N TRP A 382 -1.20 11.73 -7.76
CA TRP A 382 -1.47 13.11 -8.12
C TRP A 382 -1.31 13.32 -9.63
N THR A 383 -0.29 12.70 -10.22
CA THR A 383 0.08 12.93 -11.63
C THR A 383 -0.52 11.95 -12.61
N TYR A 384 -0.57 10.68 -12.25
CA TYR A 384 -1.14 9.65 -13.11
C TYR A 384 -1.48 8.36 -12.35
N PRO A 385 -2.71 8.25 -11.81
CA PRO A 385 -3.11 7.09 -11.04
C PRO A 385 -3.15 5.78 -11.84
N GLN A 386 -3.40 5.86 -13.15
CA GLN A 386 -3.34 4.74 -14.09
C GLN A 386 -1.95 4.09 -14.18
N HIS A 387 -0.91 4.69 -13.59
CA HIS A 387 0.35 4.00 -13.32
C HIS A 387 0.15 2.65 -12.60
N ALA A 388 -0.85 2.54 -11.70
CA ALA A 388 -1.12 1.30 -10.99
C ALA A 388 -1.50 0.14 -11.93
N GLU A 389 -2.02 0.43 -13.13
CA GLU A 389 -2.42 -0.59 -14.10
C GLU A 389 -1.26 -1.11 -14.96
N ARG A 390 -0.04 -0.60 -14.77
CA ARG A 390 1.14 -0.98 -15.56
C ARG A 390 1.53 -2.44 -15.38
N LYS A 391 1.76 -3.15 -16.48
CA LYS A 391 2.42 -4.48 -16.47
C LYS A 391 3.92 -4.33 -16.18
N PHE A 392 4.47 -5.26 -15.40
CA PHE A 392 5.90 -5.37 -15.14
C PHE A 392 6.40 -6.76 -15.54
N PRO A 393 7.27 -6.89 -16.56
CA PRO A 393 7.88 -5.84 -17.37
C PRO A 393 6.90 -5.18 -18.36
N PRO A 394 7.23 -3.98 -18.88
CA PRO A 394 6.51 -3.38 -20.00
C PRO A 394 6.51 -4.30 -21.24
N ASP A 395 5.36 -4.42 -21.88
CA ASP A 395 5.25 -5.00 -23.21
C ASP A 395 5.85 -3.98 -24.20
N TYR A 396 7.09 -4.18 -24.66
CA TYR A 396 7.71 -3.39 -25.74
C TYR A 396 7.36 -3.91 -27.14
N ARG A 397 6.24 -4.64 -27.28
CA ARG A 397 5.83 -5.23 -28.56
C ARG A 397 4.84 -4.36 -29.30
#